data_AF-A0AA36H5C9-F1
#
_entry.id   AF-A0AA36H5C9-F1
#
_cell.length_a   1.000
_cell.length_b   1.000
_cell.length_c   1.000
_cell.angle_alpha   90.00
_cell.angle_beta   90.00
_cell.angle_gamma   90.00
#
_symmetry.space_group_name_H-M   'P 1'
#
loop_
_entity.id
_entity.type
_entity.pdbx_description
1 polymer ?
#
loop_
_entity_poly.entity_id
_entity_poly.type
_entity_poly.pdbx_seq_one_letter_code
_entity_poly.pdbx_strand_id
1 'polypeptide(L)' 'MSNLSDRKLNYTLKIENPDSCFSLDPGQISGEIAEKGHISIIITRKPGYGKEDKMTIQYSGALNGKTIVRMVPVD' A
#
# COMPACT_ATOMS: atom_id res chain seq x y z
N MET A 1 -5.35 4.39 5.23
CA MET A 1 -5.26 3.04 5.81
C MET A 1 -5.32 3.19 7.33
N SER A 2 -6.20 2.43 7.98
CA SER A 2 -6.40 2.51 9.43
C SER A 2 -5.90 1.25 10.11
N ASN A 3 -5.11 1.39 11.16
CA ASN A 3 -4.80 0.30 12.08
C ASN A 3 -5.95 0.20 13.10
N LEU A 4 -6.76 -0.85 13.02
CA LEU A 4 -7.87 -1.05 13.97
C LEU A 4 -7.46 -1.85 15.21
N SER A 5 -6.21 -2.30 15.31
CA SER A 5 -5.72 -3.00 16.50
C SER A 5 -5.35 -2.04 17.63
N ASP A 6 -5.23 -2.59 18.83
CA ASP A 6 -4.79 -1.92 20.06
C ASP A 6 -3.25 -1.90 20.20
N ARG A 7 -2.53 -2.32 19.16
CA ARG A 7 -1.07 -2.37 19.12
C ARG A 7 -0.56 -1.73 17.84
N LYS A 8 0.63 -1.17 17.89
CA LYS A 8 1.31 -0.66 16.70
C LYS A 8 1.60 -1.78 15.68
N LEU A 9 1.57 -1.43 14.41
CA LEU A 9 1.87 -2.32 13.29
C LEU A 9 2.93 -1.70 12.39
N ASN A 10 3.87 -2.50 11.93
CA ASN A 10 4.74 -2.14 10.81
C ASN A 10 4.07 -2.54 9.52
N TYR A 11 4.30 -1.80 8.44
CA TYR A 11 3.80 -2.15 7.12
C TYR A 11 4.86 -1.98 6.03
N THR A 12 4.67 -2.72 4.93
CA THR A 12 5.42 -2.62 3.69
C THR A 12 4.46 -2.69 2.51
N LEU A 13 4.59 -1.78 1.56
CA LEU A 13 3.83 -1.69 0.33
C LEU A 13 4.70 -2.17 -0.84
N LYS A 14 4.10 -2.93 -1.76
CA LYS A 14 4.78 -3.37 -2.97
C LYS A 14 3.81 -3.42 -4.14
N ILE A 15 4.17 -2.80 -5.25
CA ILE A 15 3.57 -3.10 -6.54
C ILE A 15 4.43 -4.19 -7.19
N GLU A 16 3.83 -5.32 -7.55
CA GLU A 16 4.58 -6.50 -8.02
C GLU A 16 5.05 -6.35 -9.48
N ASN A 17 4.34 -5.54 -10.27
CA ASN A 17 4.66 -5.29 -11.67
C ASN A 17 5.65 -4.10 -11.80
N PRO A 18 6.87 -4.31 -12.32
CA PRO A 18 7.82 -3.22 -12.54
C PRO A 18 7.34 -2.22 -13.61
N ASP A 19 6.56 -2.72 -14.59
CA ASP A 19 5.96 -1.91 -15.66
C ASP A 19 4.59 -1.36 -15.26
N SER A 20 4.33 -1.27 -13.94
CA SER A 20 3.06 -0.75 -13.44
C SER A 20 2.78 0.63 -13.98
N CYS A 21 1.52 0.89 -14.26
CA CYS A 21 1.04 2.21 -14.65
C CYS A 21 0.81 3.13 -13.42
N PHE A 22 1.10 2.63 -12.21
CA PHE A 22 1.05 3.33 -10.94
C PHE A 22 2.45 3.42 -10.29
N SER A 23 2.63 4.37 -9.38
CA SER A 23 3.81 4.50 -8.52
C SER A 23 3.41 4.86 -7.10
N LEU A 24 4.20 4.39 -6.14
CA LEU A 24 4.08 4.76 -4.73
C LEU A 24 5.11 5.82 -4.38
N ASP A 25 4.78 6.69 -3.43
CA ASP A 25 5.76 7.59 -2.83
C ASP A 25 6.87 6.74 -2.14
N PRO A 26 8.15 6.91 -2.51
CA PRO A 26 9.26 6.17 -1.89
C PRO A 26 9.33 6.32 -0.37
N GLY A 27 8.95 7.48 0.17
CA GLY A 27 8.93 7.74 1.62
C GLY A 27 7.81 7.01 2.36
N GLN A 28 6.88 6.38 1.64
CA GLN A 28 5.72 5.68 2.21
C GLN A 28 5.74 4.17 1.96
N ILE A 29 6.78 3.63 1.31
CA ILE A 29 6.89 2.18 0.99
C ILE A 29 6.85 1.34 2.26
N SER A 30 7.41 1.82 3.36
CA SER A 30 7.30 1.16 4.66
C SER A 30 7.19 2.18 5.77
N GLY A 31 6.69 1.73 6.92
CA GLY A 31 6.57 2.58 8.09
C GLY A 31 5.86 1.87 9.24
N GLU A 32 5.50 2.68 10.23
CA GLU A 32 4.73 2.25 11.40
C GLU A 32 3.37 2.95 11.39
N ILE A 33 2.33 2.22 11.80
CA ILE A 33 1.01 2.76 12.10
C ILE A 33 0.77 2.51 13.58
N ALA A 34 0.70 3.58 14.36
CA ALA A 34 0.37 3.53 15.78
C ALA A 34 -0.96 2.78 16.01
N GLU A 35 -1.16 2.28 17.23
CA GLU A 35 -2.44 1.71 17.67
C GLU A 35 -3.59 2.67 17.40
N LYS A 36 -4.68 2.16 16.82
CA LYS A 36 -5.84 2.97 16.39
C LYS A 36 -5.50 4.14 15.43
N GLY A 37 -4.29 4.16 14.89
CA GLY A 37 -3.78 5.21 14.03
C GLY A 37 -4.27 5.11 12.59
N HIS A 38 -4.05 6.18 11.84
CA HIS A 38 -4.37 6.28 10.43
C HIS A 38 -3.22 6.90 9.65
N ILE A 39 -2.93 6.36 8.47
CA ILE A 39 -1.98 6.94 7.51
C ILE A 39 -2.64 7.11 6.14
N SER A 40 -2.20 8.11 5.38
CA SER A 40 -2.59 8.31 3.99
C SER A 40 -1.50 7.74 3.08
N ILE A 41 -1.88 6.88 2.13
CA ILE A 41 -0.96 6.36 1.12
C ILE A 41 -1.25 7.11 -0.17
N ILE A 42 -0.21 7.71 -0.74
CA ILE A 42 -0.29 8.43 -2.00
C ILE A 42 0.08 7.47 -3.13
N ILE A 43 -0.86 7.31 -4.06
CA ILE A 43 -0.70 6.49 -5.26
C ILE A 43 -0.81 7.41 -6.46
N THR A 44 0.24 7.45 -7.27
CA THR A 44 0.29 8.31 -8.46
C THR A 44 0.12 7.48 -9.72
N ARG A 45 -0.77 7.92 -10.61
CA ARG A 45 -0.92 7.33 -11.95
C ARG A 45 0.14 7.94 -12.89
N LYS A 46 0.99 7.09 -13.49
CA LYS A 46 1.97 7.52 -14.50
C LYS A 46 1.29 7.74 -15.87
N PRO A 47 1.76 8.63 -16.75
CA PRO A 47 1.23 8.71 -18.12
C PRO A 47 1.39 7.38 -18.88
N GLY A 48 0.45 7.04 -19.77
CA GLY A 48 0.52 5.86 -20.66
C GLY A 48 -0.71 4.94 -20.57
N TYR A 49 -0.72 3.85 -21.36
CA TYR A 49 -1.82 2.88 -21.36
C TYR A 49 -2.05 2.29 -19.97
N GLY A 50 -3.29 2.41 -19.49
CA GLY A 50 -3.70 1.85 -18.22
C GLY A 50 -3.74 0.33 -18.30
N LYS A 51 -3.02 -0.33 -17.41
CA LYS A 51 -3.17 -1.77 -17.17
C LYS A 51 -3.59 -1.97 -15.72
N GLU A 52 -4.45 -2.95 -15.50
CA GLU A 52 -4.76 -3.38 -14.15
C GLU A 52 -3.50 -3.88 -13.44
N ASP A 53 -3.42 -3.62 -12.14
CA ASP A 53 -2.28 -4.02 -11.34
C ASP A 53 -2.70 -4.45 -9.93
N LYS A 54 -1.72 -4.91 -9.16
CA LYS A 54 -1.89 -5.32 -7.77
C LYS A 54 -0.84 -4.65 -6.89
N MET A 55 -1.32 -4.03 -5.82
CA MET A 55 -0.50 -3.61 -4.70
C MET A 55 -0.69 -4.58 -3.55
N THR A 56 0.41 -5.12 -3.04
CA THR A 56 0.48 -5.87 -1.80
C THR A 56 0.77 -4.91 -0.66
N ILE A 57 -0.03 -5.01 0.41
CA ILE A 57 0.25 -4.43 1.72
C ILE A 57 0.59 -5.59 2.64
N GLN A 58 1.80 -5.64 3.16
CA GLN A 58 2.20 -6.59 4.19
C GLN A 58 2.30 -5.86 5.51
N TYR A 59 1.76 -6.42 6.60
CA TYR A 59 1.85 -5.85 7.93
C TYR A 59 2.39 -6.87 8.93
N SER A 60 3.13 -6.40 9.92
CA SER A 60 3.80 -7.21 10.93
C SER A 60 3.87 -6.55 12.29
N GLY A 61 4.20 -7.34 13.32
CA GLY A 61 4.35 -6.89 14.71
C GLY A 61 3.45 -7.72 15.63
N ALA A 62 2.44 -7.07 16.22
CA ALA A 62 1.45 -7.77 17.03
C ALA A 62 0.53 -8.70 16.23
N LEU A 63 0.28 -8.34 14.97
CA LEU A 63 -0.46 -9.13 13.99
C LEU A 63 0.36 -9.15 12.71
N ASN A 64 0.41 -10.31 12.08
CA ASN A 64 1.08 -10.51 10.81
C ASN A 64 0.03 -10.83 9.74
N GLY A 65 0.16 -10.24 8.57
CA GLY A 65 -0.76 -10.53 7.48
C GLY A 65 -0.41 -9.80 6.19
N LYS A 66 -1.24 -10.07 5.19
CA LYS A 66 -1.11 -9.51 3.84
C LYS A 66 -2.49 -9.17 3.31
N THR A 67 -2.61 -7.98 2.73
CA THR A 67 -3.76 -7.54 1.96
C THR A 67 -3.33 -7.28 0.52
N ILE A 68 -4.14 -7.70 -0.44
CA ILE A 68 -3.92 -7.45 -1.87
C ILE A 68 -4.99 -6.46 -2.33
N VAL A 69 -4.54 -5.34 -2.89
CA VAL A 69 -5.39 -4.30 -3.47
C VAL A 69 -5.30 -4.40 -4.98
N ARG A 70 -6.45 -4.61 -5.64
CA ARG A 70 -6.55 -4.50 -7.10
C ARG A 70 -6.62 -3.03 -7.47
N MET A 71 -5.78 -2.64 -8.43
CA MET A 71 -5.67 -1.28 -8.92
C MET A 71 -6.17 -1.25 -10.37
N VAL A 72 -7.21 -0.47 -10.62
CA VAL A 72 -7.82 -0.36 -11.95
C VAL A 72 -7.72 1.10 -12.37
N PRO A 73 -7.11 1.40 -13.53
CA PRO A 73 -7.11 2.75 -14.07
C PRO A 73 -8.55 3.14 -14.42
N VAL A 74 -8.94 4.36 -14.07
CA VAL A 74 -10.23 4.95 -14.43
C VAL A 74 -9.97 5.94 -15.56
N ASP A 75 -10.76 5.84 -16.63
CA ASP A 75 -10.71 6.73 -17.80
C ASP A 75 -11.27 8.13 -17.49
#